data_AF-A0A3D0CZP0-F1
#
_entry.id   AF-A0A3D0CZP0-F1
#
_cell.length_a   1.000
_cell.length_b   1.000
_cell.length_c   1.000
_cell.angle_alpha   90.00
_cell.angle_beta   90.00
_cell.angle_gamma   90.00
#
_symmetry.space_group_name_H-M   'P 1'
#
loop_
_entity.id
_entity.type
_entity.pdbx_description
1 polymer ?
#
loop_
_entity_poly.entity_id
_entity_poly.type
_entity_poly.pdbx_seq_one_letter_code
_entity_poly.pdbx_strand_id
1 'polypeptide(L)'
;MNWPLWIIIFVGLGAPVGILVADRALGLPARTLFKVWGLPSLVLFLGGSLYTLATGDPIWTLVLWGLVGGILGTAALDIVRLIGVRFGAFPADMPMLFGVISLGLAPKLQRNMTAQMVAHLAELPEEQRRAMMAERLKALARLREPMRVAVVSAMQRGLAQLPEARRQAVMGTQMGLLAELPGPDRRAVMLAMDKAMTDGAAPVYAQSRGLPKIPMAMFRTFVARALPQTLQEAGVSRGQVALRGYLWHFVIGSTFGISFTLLFGSGSWPLAFAWGIFVWAAMMVAMPPMMPMIRWPRWFPIVPFIAHIAMAVPIGYFALRFAGLAAGSSLVGAWGL
;
A
#
# COMPACT_ATOMS: atom_id res chain seq x y z
N MET A 1 -13.67 12.67 31.86
CA MET A 1 -13.44 12.53 30.42
C MET A 1 -14.71 12.85 29.64
N ASN A 2 -14.59 13.63 28.56
CA ASN A 2 -15.72 13.96 27.68
C ASN A 2 -15.91 12.86 26.61
N TRP A 3 -16.68 11.83 26.94
CA TRP A 3 -16.87 10.65 26.09
C TRP A 3 -17.35 10.96 24.66
N PRO A 4 -18.38 11.82 24.45
CA PRO A 4 -18.82 12.16 23.09
C PRO A 4 -17.70 12.74 22.22
N LEU A 5 -16.91 13.68 22.75
CA LEU A 5 -15.80 14.29 21.99
C LEU A 5 -14.69 13.29 21.71
N TRP A 6 -14.35 12.46 22.70
CA TRP A 6 -13.35 11.40 22.53
C TRP A 6 -13.74 10.45 21.40
N ILE A 7 -15.01 9.98 21.38
CA ILE A 7 -15.52 9.07 20.35
C ILE A 7 -15.50 9.72 18.96
N ILE A 8 -15.99 10.96 18.85
CA ILE A 8 -16.01 11.70 17.57
C ILE A 8 -14.60 11.81 16.98
N ILE A 9 -13.63 12.21 17.80
CA ILE A 9 -12.24 12.36 17.38
C ILE A 9 -11.65 10.99 17.02
N PHE A 10 -11.80 9.98 17.89
CA PHE A 10 -11.21 8.66 17.69
C PHE A 10 -11.75 7.95 16.44
N VAL A 11 -13.06 8.00 16.21
CA VAL A 11 -13.69 7.42 15.00
C VAL A 11 -13.22 8.16 13.74
N GLY A 12 -13.05 9.49 13.81
CA GLY A 12 -12.52 10.29 12.70
C GLY A 12 -11.10 9.91 12.28
N LEU A 13 -10.27 9.38 13.19
CA LEU A 13 -8.89 8.99 12.92
C LEU A 13 -8.74 7.70 12.11
N GLY A 14 -9.75 6.82 12.09
CA GLY A 14 -9.62 5.50 11.46
C GLY A 14 -9.59 5.54 9.92
N ALA A 15 -10.11 6.60 9.31
CA ALA A 15 -10.33 6.65 7.86
C ALA A 15 -9.04 6.63 7.02
N PRO A 16 -7.99 7.42 7.30
CA PRO A 16 -6.78 7.43 6.47
C PRO A 16 -6.11 6.06 6.32
N VAL A 17 -6.05 5.28 7.42
CA VAL A 17 -5.50 3.91 7.42
C VAL A 17 -6.47 2.96 6.72
N GLY A 18 -7.76 3.00 7.10
CA GLY A 18 -8.78 2.13 6.54
C GLY A 18 -8.94 2.26 5.03
N ILE A 19 -8.83 3.48 4.49
CA ILE A 19 -8.94 3.74 3.05
C ILE A 19 -7.86 2.99 2.26
N LEU A 20 -6.59 3.05 2.67
CA LEU A 20 -5.51 2.36 1.94
C LEU A 20 -5.64 0.83 2.04
N VAL A 21 -6.01 0.34 3.22
CA VAL A 21 -6.21 -1.10 3.44
C VAL A 21 -7.37 -1.57 2.56
N ALA A 22 -8.54 -0.92 2.61
CA ALA A 22 -9.68 -1.27 1.76
C ALA A 22 -9.35 -1.14 0.26
N ASP A 23 -8.58 -0.12 -0.11
CA ASP A 23 -8.20 0.09 -1.49
C ASP A 23 -7.31 -1.02 -2.06
N ARG A 24 -6.29 -1.43 -1.32
CA ARG A 24 -5.40 -2.52 -1.75
C ARG A 24 -5.97 -3.91 -1.48
N ALA A 25 -6.58 -4.11 -0.32
CA ALA A 25 -7.10 -5.39 0.14
C ALA A 25 -8.50 -5.73 -0.41
N LEU A 26 -9.30 -4.75 -0.85
CA LEU A 26 -10.63 -5.01 -1.43
C LEU A 26 -10.74 -4.51 -2.88
N GLY A 27 -9.74 -3.78 -3.39
CA GLY A 27 -9.75 -3.26 -4.76
C GLY A 27 -10.72 -2.08 -4.94
N LEU A 28 -11.05 -1.37 -3.85
CA LEU A 28 -11.95 -0.23 -3.85
C LEU A 28 -11.18 1.08 -4.09
N PRO A 29 -11.46 1.88 -5.13
CA PRO A 29 -10.63 3.04 -5.42
C PRO A 29 -10.51 4.03 -4.26
N ALA A 30 -9.28 4.29 -3.80
CA ALA A 30 -8.99 5.19 -2.67
C ALA A 30 -9.60 6.58 -2.84
N ARG A 31 -9.71 7.08 -4.08
CA ARG A 31 -10.38 8.36 -4.38
C ARG A 31 -11.86 8.34 -4.04
N THR A 32 -12.54 7.23 -4.31
CA THR A 32 -13.95 7.05 -3.98
C THR A 32 -14.12 6.90 -2.47
N LEU A 33 -13.31 6.05 -1.85
CA LEU A 33 -13.32 5.85 -0.39
C LEU A 33 -13.00 7.15 0.37
N PHE A 34 -12.07 7.96 -0.13
CA PHE A 34 -11.76 9.25 0.46
C PHE A 34 -12.96 10.21 0.40
N LYS A 35 -13.72 10.23 -0.70
CA LYS A 35 -14.93 11.07 -0.78
C LYS A 35 -16.03 10.60 0.17
N VAL A 36 -16.27 9.28 0.21
CA VAL A 36 -17.41 8.70 0.93
C VAL A 36 -17.14 8.59 2.43
N TRP A 37 -15.92 8.23 2.84
CA TRP A 37 -15.55 8.03 4.25
C TRP A 37 -14.47 9.02 4.71
N GLY A 38 -13.45 9.27 3.88
CA GLY A 38 -12.34 10.15 4.27
C GLY A 38 -12.77 11.57 4.62
N LEU A 39 -13.58 12.21 3.77
CA LEU A 39 -14.07 13.57 3.98
C LEU A 39 -14.99 13.67 5.22
N PRO A 40 -16.03 12.84 5.40
CA PRO A 40 -16.81 12.86 6.63
C PRO A 40 -15.97 12.64 7.89
N SER A 41 -15.06 11.65 7.88
CA SER A 41 -14.18 11.40 9.02
C SER A 41 -13.24 12.56 9.31
N LEU A 42 -12.73 13.24 8.28
CA LEU A 42 -11.92 14.44 8.43
C LEU A 42 -12.73 15.61 9.02
N VAL A 43 -13.97 15.81 8.57
CA VAL A 43 -14.87 16.84 9.11
C VAL A 43 -15.16 16.56 10.59
N LEU A 44 -15.47 15.33 10.95
CA LEU A 44 -15.70 14.93 12.34
C LEU A 44 -14.45 15.15 13.21
N PHE A 45 -13.28 14.73 12.72
CA PHE A 45 -12.01 14.91 13.43
C PHE A 45 -11.67 16.39 13.62
N LEU A 46 -11.76 17.21 12.57
CA LEU A 46 -11.46 18.64 12.64
C LEU A 46 -12.47 19.39 13.50
N GLY A 47 -13.77 19.11 13.34
CA GLY A 47 -14.84 19.72 14.14
C GLY A 47 -14.68 19.40 15.63
N GLY A 48 -14.44 18.12 15.97
CA GLY A 48 -14.18 17.70 17.34
C GLY A 48 -12.91 18.33 17.93
N SER A 49 -11.82 18.39 17.16
CA SER A 49 -10.55 18.99 17.61
C SER A 49 -10.65 20.51 17.80
N LEU A 50 -11.34 21.22 16.90
CA LEU A 50 -11.55 22.66 17.03
C LEU A 50 -12.45 22.99 18.22
N TYR A 51 -13.47 22.15 18.48
CA TYR A 51 -14.33 22.31 19.63
C TYR A 51 -13.56 22.10 20.94
N THR A 52 -12.77 21.03 21.08
CA THR A 52 -11.95 20.81 22.28
C THR A 52 -10.94 21.93 22.51
N LEU A 53 -10.34 22.46 21.43
CA LEU A 53 -9.48 23.65 21.51
C LEU A 53 -10.24 24.87 22.02
N ALA A 54 -11.42 25.16 21.46
CA ALA A 54 -12.22 26.34 21.81
C ALA A 54 -12.75 26.31 23.26
N THR A 55 -13.05 25.11 23.79
CA THR A 55 -13.57 24.96 25.16
C THR A 55 -12.47 24.70 26.20
N GLY A 56 -11.20 24.60 25.79
CA GLY A 56 -10.09 24.23 26.69
C GLY A 56 -10.20 22.79 27.23
N ASP A 57 -10.85 21.89 26.51
CA ASP A 57 -11.00 20.49 26.93
C ASP A 57 -9.63 19.78 26.87
N PRO A 58 -9.21 19.05 27.93
CA PRO A 58 -7.90 18.39 27.96
C PRO A 58 -7.64 17.39 26.82
N ILE A 59 -8.69 16.88 26.15
CA ILE A 59 -8.55 16.04 24.95
C ILE A 59 -7.72 16.74 23.86
N TRP A 60 -7.82 18.07 23.73
CA TRP A 60 -7.00 18.81 22.76
C TRP A 60 -5.50 18.62 23.01
N THR A 61 -5.07 18.63 24.26
CA THR A 61 -3.67 18.39 24.64
C THR A 61 -3.20 16.99 24.21
N LEU A 62 -4.06 15.97 24.35
CA LEU A 62 -3.77 14.63 23.85
C LEU A 62 -3.64 14.62 22.33
N VAL A 63 -4.59 15.22 21.61
CA VAL A 63 -4.56 15.31 20.14
C VAL A 63 -3.32 16.04 19.65
N LEU A 64 -2.99 17.20 20.24
CA LEU A 64 -1.84 18.01 19.85
C LEU A 64 -0.52 17.24 20.01
N TRP A 65 -0.27 16.67 21.19
CA TRP A 65 1.00 15.96 21.43
C TRP A 65 1.05 14.60 20.75
N GLY A 66 -0.09 13.96 20.55
CA GLY A 66 -0.21 12.78 19.70
C GLY A 66 0.10 13.10 18.23
N LEU A 67 -0.37 14.23 17.71
CA LEU A 67 -0.07 14.71 16.35
C LEU A 67 1.44 14.95 16.19
N VAL A 68 2.05 15.71 17.10
CA VAL A 68 3.50 16.00 17.08
C VAL A 68 4.31 14.71 17.17
N GLY A 69 4.00 13.84 18.14
CA GLY A 69 4.65 12.56 18.32
C GLY A 69 4.49 11.63 17.12
N GLY A 70 3.31 11.60 16.49
CA GLY A 70 3.03 10.81 15.30
C GLY A 70 3.78 11.30 14.05
N ILE A 71 3.87 12.62 13.84
CA ILE A 71 4.65 13.22 12.75
C ILE A 71 6.14 12.85 12.91
N LEU A 72 6.71 13.12 14.08
CA LEU A 72 8.13 12.85 14.34
C LEU A 72 8.43 11.34 14.37
N GLY A 73 7.52 10.53 14.88
CA GLY A 73 7.58 9.07 14.82
C GLY A 73 7.62 8.57 13.38
N THR A 74 6.83 9.16 12.50
CA THR A 74 6.83 8.81 11.07
C THR A 74 8.12 9.20 10.38
N ALA A 75 8.68 10.36 10.71
CA ALA A 75 10.01 10.74 10.21
C ALA A 75 11.08 9.72 10.66
N ALA A 76 11.06 9.30 11.93
CA ALA A 76 11.98 8.28 12.45
C ALA A 76 11.81 6.92 11.75
N LEU A 77 10.56 6.49 11.56
CA LEU A 77 10.22 5.30 10.78
C LEU A 77 10.79 5.39 9.35
N ASP A 78 10.59 6.53 8.70
CA ASP A 78 10.99 6.77 7.32
C ASP A 78 12.51 6.73 7.13
N ILE A 79 13.28 7.23 8.09
CA ILE A 79 14.74 7.09 8.08
C ILE A 79 15.12 5.61 7.99
N VAL A 80 14.61 4.77 8.90
CA VAL A 80 14.88 3.32 8.90
C VAL A 80 14.38 2.67 7.62
N ARG A 81 13.17 3.03 7.18
CA ARG A 81 12.57 2.46 5.97
C ARG A 81 13.38 2.78 4.72
N LEU A 82 13.77 4.04 4.53
CA LEU A 82 14.52 4.47 3.34
C LEU A 82 15.93 3.86 3.29
N ILE A 83 16.57 3.71 4.44
CA ILE A 83 17.79 2.90 4.58
C ILE A 83 17.49 1.47 4.13
N GLY A 84 16.42 0.85 4.63
CA GLY A 84 15.99 -0.48 4.20
C GLY A 84 15.69 -0.59 2.71
N VAL A 85 15.06 0.42 2.09
CA VAL A 85 14.82 0.47 0.63
C VAL A 85 16.16 0.44 -0.10
N ARG A 86 17.15 1.24 0.32
CA ARG A 86 18.49 1.25 -0.27
C ARG A 86 19.16 -0.13 -0.17
N PHE A 87 19.00 -0.84 0.95
CA PHE A 87 19.63 -2.14 1.21
C PHE A 87 18.87 -3.38 0.73
N GLY A 88 17.77 -3.24 -0.01
CA GLY A 88 17.04 -4.44 -0.47
C GLY A 88 15.89 -4.87 0.43
N ALA A 89 15.70 -4.25 1.60
CA ALA A 89 14.80 -4.74 2.64
C ALA A 89 13.31 -4.46 2.41
N PHE A 90 12.99 -3.46 1.58
CA PHE A 90 11.63 -3.11 1.20
C PHE A 90 11.40 -3.23 -0.30
N PRO A 91 10.16 -3.49 -0.75
CA PRO A 91 9.85 -3.68 -2.16
C PRO A 91 9.89 -2.37 -2.97
N ALA A 92 9.66 -1.23 -2.31
CA ALA A 92 9.70 0.11 -2.90
C ALA A 92 9.68 1.17 -1.78
N ASP A 93 9.89 2.43 -2.15
CA ASP A 93 9.48 3.58 -1.34
C ASP A 93 7.94 3.59 -1.25
N MET A 94 7.40 3.24 -0.07
CA MET A 94 5.96 3.09 0.15
C MET A 94 5.19 4.41 0.02
N PRO A 95 5.65 5.55 0.56
CA PRO A 95 5.05 6.85 0.27
C PRO A 95 4.93 7.14 -1.21
N MET A 96 5.96 6.85 -2.01
CA MET A 96 5.84 7.01 -3.47
C MET A 96 4.69 6.17 -4.04
N LEU A 97 4.49 4.94 -3.57
CA LEU A 97 3.34 4.12 -3.96
C LEU A 97 2.01 4.69 -3.47
N PHE A 98 1.94 5.25 -2.26
CA PHE A 98 0.74 5.95 -1.77
C PHE A 98 0.41 7.18 -2.64
N GLY A 99 1.43 7.90 -3.09
CA GLY A 99 1.29 9.00 -4.05
C GLY A 99 0.64 8.52 -5.35
N VAL A 100 1.14 7.44 -5.94
CA VAL A 100 0.56 6.80 -7.13
C VAL A 100 -0.90 6.39 -6.90
N ILE A 101 -1.21 5.80 -5.73
CA ILE A 101 -2.56 5.35 -5.37
C ILE A 101 -3.52 6.53 -5.23
N SER A 102 -3.13 7.59 -4.49
CA SER A 102 -3.94 8.79 -4.30
C SER A 102 -4.24 9.51 -5.63
N LEU A 103 -3.29 9.44 -6.58
CA LEU A 103 -3.44 9.94 -7.93
C LEU A 103 -4.26 9.01 -8.85
N GLY A 104 -4.75 7.88 -8.36
CA GLY A 104 -5.51 6.92 -9.18
C GLY A 104 -4.65 6.25 -10.26
N LEU A 105 -3.32 6.29 -10.15
CA LEU A 105 -2.39 5.77 -11.13
C LEU A 105 -2.01 4.30 -10.88
N ALA A 106 -2.55 3.67 -9.82
CA ALA A 106 -2.31 2.28 -9.48
C ALA A 106 -2.55 1.29 -10.65
N PRO A 107 -3.65 1.38 -11.43
CA PRO A 107 -3.88 0.46 -12.55
C PRO A 107 -2.83 0.64 -13.66
N LYS A 108 -2.42 1.90 -13.91
CA LYS A 108 -1.37 2.22 -14.89
C LYS A 108 -0.01 1.66 -14.44
N LEU A 109 0.34 1.80 -13.16
CA LEU A 109 1.54 1.18 -12.59
C LEU A 109 1.52 -0.34 -12.73
N GLN A 110 0.40 -0.99 -12.40
CA GLN A 110 0.26 -2.45 -12.55
C GLN A 110 0.43 -2.90 -14.00
N ARG A 111 -0.18 -2.19 -14.95
CA ARG A 111 -0.01 -2.46 -16.39
C ARG A 111 1.46 -2.38 -16.79
N ASN A 112 2.16 -1.33 -16.37
CA ASN A 112 3.56 -1.12 -16.71
C ASN A 112 4.47 -2.14 -16.01
N MET A 113 4.14 -2.56 -14.79
CA MET A 113 4.82 -3.67 -14.13
C MET A 113 4.65 -4.99 -14.89
N THR A 114 3.47 -5.27 -15.45
CA THR A 114 3.25 -6.45 -16.30
C THR A 114 4.08 -6.35 -17.59
N ALA A 115 4.22 -5.17 -18.18
CA ALA A 115 5.12 -4.97 -19.31
C ALA A 115 6.59 -5.25 -18.95
N GLN A 116 7.05 -4.82 -17.77
CA GLN A 116 8.39 -5.14 -17.28
C GLN A 116 8.58 -6.64 -17.00
N MET A 117 7.53 -7.35 -16.58
CA MET A 117 7.55 -8.81 -16.47
C MET A 117 7.73 -9.47 -17.84
N VAL A 118 7.02 -9.00 -18.87
CA VAL A 118 7.18 -9.52 -20.25
C VAL A 118 8.59 -9.26 -20.78
N ALA A 119 9.14 -8.06 -20.52
CA ALA A 119 10.53 -7.76 -20.85
C ALA A 119 11.51 -8.70 -20.15
N HIS A 120 11.26 -9.02 -18.87
CA HIS A 120 12.09 -9.99 -18.15
C HIS A 120 12.00 -11.39 -18.73
N LEU A 121 10.80 -11.88 -19.06
CA LEU A 121 10.61 -13.17 -19.70
C LEU A 121 11.39 -13.28 -21.02
N ALA A 122 11.49 -12.20 -21.78
CA ALA A 122 12.22 -12.15 -23.05
C ALA A 122 13.74 -12.35 -22.89
N GLU A 123 14.30 -12.00 -21.71
CA GLU A 123 15.73 -12.19 -21.42
C GLU A 123 16.05 -13.57 -20.83
N LEU A 124 15.04 -14.34 -20.41
CA LEU A 124 15.27 -15.64 -19.79
C LEU A 124 15.67 -16.70 -20.83
N PRO A 125 16.51 -17.68 -20.45
CA PRO A 125 16.69 -18.90 -21.21
C PRO A 125 15.35 -19.59 -21.50
N GLU A 126 15.25 -20.27 -22.64
CA GLU A 126 13.99 -20.82 -23.13
C GLU A 126 13.27 -21.71 -22.12
N GLU A 127 13.99 -22.64 -21.48
CA GLU A 127 13.44 -23.55 -20.48
C GLU A 127 12.83 -22.78 -19.29
N GLN A 128 13.56 -21.79 -18.75
CA GLN A 128 13.10 -20.97 -17.63
C GLN A 128 11.92 -20.07 -18.02
N ARG A 129 11.97 -19.49 -19.23
CA ARG A 129 10.87 -18.70 -19.81
C ARG A 129 9.61 -19.55 -19.92
N ARG A 130 9.74 -20.76 -20.47
CA ARG A 130 8.64 -21.71 -20.65
C ARG A 130 8.05 -22.13 -19.30
N ALA A 131 8.88 -22.50 -18.33
CA ALA A 131 8.41 -22.88 -16.99
C ALA A 131 7.66 -21.73 -16.28
N MET A 132 8.21 -20.52 -16.29
CA MET A 132 7.56 -19.36 -15.68
C MET A 132 6.25 -19.00 -16.39
N MET A 133 6.23 -19.07 -17.72
CA MET A 133 5.04 -18.75 -18.51
C MET A 133 3.94 -19.79 -18.35
N ALA A 134 4.27 -21.08 -18.25
CA ALA A 134 3.32 -22.17 -18.05
C ALA A 134 2.48 -21.95 -16.78
N GLU A 135 3.14 -21.69 -15.64
CA GLU A 135 2.46 -21.43 -14.37
C GLU A 135 1.61 -20.15 -14.41
N ARG A 136 2.09 -19.11 -15.09
CA ARG A 136 1.32 -17.87 -15.25
C ARG A 136 0.10 -18.06 -16.14
N LEU A 137 0.19 -18.83 -17.23
CA LEU A 137 -0.93 -19.11 -18.13
C LEU A 137 -2.03 -19.93 -17.44
N LYS A 138 -1.65 -20.96 -16.68
CA LYS A 138 -2.60 -21.73 -15.84
C LYS A 138 -3.32 -20.82 -14.84
N ALA A 139 -2.59 -19.94 -14.16
CA ALA A 139 -3.18 -19.00 -13.22
C ALA A 139 -4.07 -17.94 -13.91
N LEU A 140 -3.63 -17.43 -15.06
CA LEU A 140 -4.37 -16.48 -15.88
C LEU A 140 -5.74 -17.04 -16.30
N ALA A 141 -5.78 -18.31 -16.71
CA ALA A 141 -7.00 -19.01 -17.09
C ALA A 141 -8.04 -19.12 -15.97
N ARG A 142 -7.63 -18.93 -14.71
CA ARG A 142 -8.50 -18.98 -13.52
C ARG A 142 -8.91 -17.60 -13.00
N LEU A 143 -8.35 -16.52 -13.55
CA LEU A 143 -8.74 -15.17 -13.15
C LEU A 143 -10.16 -14.85 -13.59
N ARG A 144 -10.86 -14.00 -12.83
CA ARG A 144 -12.12 -13.39 -13.29
C ARG A 144 -11.89 -12.68 -14.62
N GLU A 145 -12.86 -12.79 -15.53
CA GLU A 145 -12.72 -12.34 -16.91
C GLU A 145 -12.22 -10.88 -17.05
N PRO A 146 -12.77 -9.87 -16.34
CA PRO A 146 -12.27 -8.50 -16.48
C PRO A 146 -10.78 -8.37 -16.12
N MET A 147 -10.35 -9.06 -15.06
CA MET A 147 -8.95 -9.08 -14.63
C MET A 147 -8.07 -9.79 -15.66
N ARG A 148 -8.56 -10.89 -16.22
CA ARG A 148 -7.85 -11.66 -17.24
C ARG A 148 -7.60 -10.83 -18.49
N VAL A 149 -8.63 -10.15 -18.99
CA VAL A 149 -8.53 -9.25 -20.15
C VAL A 149 -7.55 -8.12 -19.85
N ALA A 150 -7.60 -7.51 -18.66
CA ALA A 150 -6.66 -6.47 -18.26
C ALA A 150 -5.19 -6.95 -18.22
N VAL A 151 -4.94 -8.15 -17.68
CA VAL A 151 -3.59 -8.74 -17.65
C VAL A 151 -3.11 -9.06 -19.06
N VAL A 152 -3.95 -9.66 -19.91
CA VAL A 152 -3.61 -9.97 -21.31
C VAL A 152 -3.30 -8.71 -22.11
N SER A 153 -4.12 -7.67 -21.99
CA SER A 153 -3.87 -6.37 -22.63
C SER A 153 -2.54 -5.76 -22.17
N ALA A 154 -2.23 -5.84 -20.87
CA ALA A 154 -0.95 -5.38 -20.34
C ALA A 154 0.25 -6.20 -20.88
N MET A 155 0.07 -7.52 -21.04
CA MET A 155 1.08 -8.39 -21.65
C MET A 155 1.31 -8.06 -23.13
N GLN A 156 0.24 -7.89 -23.91
CA GLN A 156 0.32 -7.49 -25.32
C GLN A 156 1.05 -6.17 -25.49
N ARG A 157 0.77 -5.17 -24.63
CA ARG A 157 1.52 -3.92 -24.61
C ARG A 157 3.01 -4.14 -24.32
N GLY A 158 3.34 -5.01 -23.37
CA GLY A 158 4.73 -5.39 -23.09
C GLY A 158 5.41 -6.03 -24.30
N LEU A 159 4.72 -6.93 -25.00
CA LEU A 159 5.22 -7.57 -26.23
C LEU A 159 5.49 -6.56 -27.33
N ALA A 160 4.59 -5.59 -27.52
CA ALA A 160 4.74 -4.54 -28.52
C ALA A 160 5.97 -3.63 -28.29
N GLN A 161 6.49 -3.58 -27.06
CA GLN A 161 7.70 -2.81 -26.71
C GLN A 161 8.99 -3.61 -26.94
N LEU A 162 8.91 -4.90 -27.26
CA LEU A 162 10.07 -5.74 -27.49
C LEU A 162 10.59 -5.65 -28.94
N PRO A 163 11.92 -5.78 -29.15
CA PRO A 163 12.49 -6.04 -30.47
C PRO A 163 11.85 -7.28 -31.11
N GLU A 164 11.71 -7.29 -32.44
CA GLU A 164 10.97 -8.32 -33.18
C GLU A 164 11.39 -9.74 -32.81
N ALA A 165 12.69 -10.05 -32.84
CA ALA A 165 13.20 -11.38 -32.52
C ALA A 165 12.80 -11.86 -31.10
N ARG A 166 12.88 -10.96 -30.11
CA ARG A 166 12.49 -11.25 -28.72
C ARG A 166 10.99 -11.41 -28.57
N ARG A 167 10.23 -10.56 -29.27
CA ARG A 167 8.76 -10.65 -29.32
C ARG A 167 8.32 -12.00 -29.86
N GLN A 168 8.89 -12.43 -30.98
CA GLN A 168 8.60 -13.72 -31.62
C GLN A 168 8.95 -14.89 -30.69
N ALA A 169 10.09 -14.86 -30.00
CA ALA A 169 10.47 -15.90 -29.05
C ALA A 169 9.47 -16.04 -27.87
N VAL A 170 9.02 -14.92 -27.30
CA VAL A 170 8.03 -14.92 -26.21
C VAL A 170 6.66 -15.37 -26.73
N MET A 171 6.22 -14.87 -27.89
CA MET A 171 4.95 -15.25 -28.51
C MET A 171 4.91 -16.72 -28.90
N GLY A 172 5.99 -17.26 -29.49
CA GLY A 172 6.10 -18.68 -29.83
C GLY A 172 5.99 -19.57 -28.60
N THR A 173 6.67 -19.19 -27.51
CA THR A 173 6.55 -19.88 -26.22
C THR A 173 5.10 -19.83 -25.70
N GLN A 174 4.46 -18.66 -25.77
CA GLN A 174 3.08 -18.47 -25.31
C GLN A 174 2.09 -19.31 -26.13
N MET A 175 2.19 -19.31 -27.46
CA MET A 175 1.30 -20.08 -28.33
C MET A 175 1.47 -21.59 -28.15
N GLY A 176 2.71 -22.07 -28.01
CA GLY A 176 2.98 -23.48 -27.71
C GLY A 176 2.33 -23.92 -26.38
N LEU A 177 2.53 -23.13 -25.32
CA LEU A 177 1.93 -23.43 -24.02
C LEU A 177 0.40 -23.29 -24.01
N LEU A 178 -0.17 -22.36 -24.78
CA LEU A 178 -1.61 -22.24 -24.94
C LEU A 178 -2.20 -23.50 -25.59
N ALA A 179 -1.53 -24.10 -26.56
CA ALA A 179 -1.98 -25.34 -27.20
C ALA A 179 -2.05 -26.51 -26.20
N GLU A 180 -1.15 -26.53 -25.22
CA GLU A 180 -1.05 -27.54 -24.17
C GLU A 180 -2.06 -27.37 -23.02
N LEU A 181 -2.72 -26.20 -22.91
CA LEU A 181 -3.74 -25.98 -21.88
C LEU A 181 -4.99 -26.83 -22.13
N PRO A 182 -5.68 -27.29 -21.07
CA PRO A 182 -7.00 -27.92 -21.19
C PRO A 182 -7.98 -27.04 -21.97
N GLY A 183 -8.87 -27.65 -22.74
CA GLY A 183 -9.81 -26.95 -23.63
C GLY A 183 -10.56 -25.77 -22.98
N PRO A 184 -11.15 -25.92 -21.77
CA PRO A 184 -11.79 -24.81 -21.06
C PRO A 184 -10.83 -23.66 -20.73
N ASP A 185 -9.65 -23.96 -20.19
CA ASP A 185 -8.64 -22.96 -19.81
C ASP A 185 -8.10 -22.22 -21.03
N ARG A 186 -7.78 -22.97 -22.10
CA ARG A 186 -7.33 -22.42 -23.38
C ARG A 186 -8.35 -21.46 -23.97
N ARG A 187 -9.62 -21.90 -24.11
CA ARG A 187 -10.72 -21.05 -24.62
C ARG A 187 -10.84 -19.77 -23.83
N ALA A 188 -10.77 -19.87 -22.51
CA ALA A 188 -10.97 -18.74 -21.64
C ALA A 188 -9.78 -17.75 -21.64
N VAL A 189 -8.56 -18.17 -22.00
CA VAL A 189 -7.44 -17.25 -22.28
C VAL A 189 -7.55 -16.64 -23.67
N MET A 190 -7.91 -17.44 -24.70
CA MET A 190 -8.10 -16.95 -26.07
C MET A 190 -9.18 -15.87 -26.14
N LEU A 191 -10.35 -16.09 -25.52
CA LEU A 191 -11.41 -15.07 -25.44
C LEU A 191 -10.92 -13.75 -24.81
N ALA A 192 -10.02 -13.83 -23.82
CA ALA A 192 -9.45 -12.64 -23.22
C ALA A 192 -8.42 -11.94 -24.12
N MET A 193 -7.71 -12.69 -24.96
CA MET A 193 -6.84 -12.14 -26.01
C MET A 193 -7.64 -11.42 -27.09
N ASP A 194 -8.72 -12.03 -27.56
CA ASP A 194 -9.61 -11.43 -28.56
C ASP A 194 -10.18 -10.10 -28.04
N LYS A 195 -10.76 -10.12 -26.83
CA LYS A 195 -11.29 -8.90 -26.19
C LYS A 195 -10.21 -7.84 -25.92
N ALA A 196 -9.00 -8.25 -25.55
CA ALA A 196 -7.91 -7.31 -25.34
C ALA A 196 -7.48 -6.60 -26.64
N MET A 197 -7.67 -7.25 -27.80
CA MET A 197 -7.37 -6.69 -29.12
C MET A 197 -8.47 -5.80 -29.67
N THR A 198 -9.74 -6.11 -29.41
CA THR A 198 -10.89 -5.39 -29.98
C THR A 198 -11.40 -4.25 -29.10
N ASP A 199 -11.46 -4.45 -27.79
CA ASP A 199 -12.34 -3.64 -26.93
C ASP A 199 -11.61 -2.63 -26.04
N GLY A 200 -10.30 -2.44 -26.24
CA GLY A 200 -9.52 -1.48 -25.45
C GLY A 200 -9.73 -1.66 -23.95
N ALA A 201 -9.32 -2.82 -23.42
CA ALA A 201 -9.58 -3.27 -22.04
C ALA A 201 -9.66 -2.12 -21.02
N ALA A 202 -10.86 -1.89 -20.47
CA ALA A 202 -11.04 -0.90 -19.41
C ALA A 202 -10.07 -1.20 -18.25
N PRO A 203 -9.40 -0.18 -17.68
CA PRO A 203 -8.45 -0.40 -16.60
C PRO A 203 -9.17 -0.98 -15.39
N VAL A 204 -8.82 -2.22 -15.03
CA VAL A 204 -9.34 -2.83 -13.80
C VAL A 204 -8.55 -2.33 -12.61
N TYR A 205 -9.25 -1.74 -11.64
CA TYR A 205 -8.61 -1.16 -10.47
C TYR A 205 -8.06 -2.20 -9.48
N ALA A 206 -8.77 -3.32 -9.37
CA ALA A 206 -8.41 -4.40 -8.44
C ALA A 206 -7.03 -4.99 -8.78
N GLN A 207 -6.38 -5.57 -7.77
CA GLN A 207 -5.11 -6.28 -7.97
C GLN A 207 -5.34 -7.66 -8.58
N SER A 208 -4.43 -8.11 -9.45
CA SER A 208 -4.45 -9.42 -10.09
C SER A 208 -4.11 -10.56 -9.11
N ARG A 209 -5.03 -10.86 -8.21
CA ARG A 209 -4.92 -11.97 -7.24
C ARG A 209 -5.00 -13.31 -7.93
N GLY A 210 -4.20 -14.26 -7.47
CA GLY A 210 -4.14 -15.62 -8.03
C GLY A 210 -3.01 -15.82 -9.05
N LEU A 211 -2.37 -14.75 -9.52
CA LEU A 211 -1.14 -14.90 -10.31
C LEU A 211 0.04 -15.37 -9.44
N PRO A 212 1.02 -16.10 -10.02
CA PRO A 212 2.21 -16.54 -9.30
C PRO A 212 2.98 -15.37 -8.68
N LYS A 213 3.32 -15.53 -7.40
CA LYS A 213 4.06 -14.52 -6.63
C LYS A 213 5.51 -14.42 -7.10
N ILE A 214 5.98 -13.19 -7.27
CA ILE A 214 7.33 -12.90 -7.73
C ILE A 214 8.23 -12.57 -6.53
N PRO A 215 9.52 -12.96 -6.56
CA PRO A 215 10.44 -12.59 -5.49
C PRO A 215 10.48 -11.06 -5.28
N MET A 216 10.59 -10.61 -4.03
CA MET A 216 10.62 -9.18 -3.71
C MET A 216 11.73 -8.42 -4.47
N ALA A 217 12.90 -9.03 -4.67
CA ALA A 217 13.98 -8.45 -5.45
C ALA A 217 13.58 -8.16 -6.91
N MET A 218 12.84 -9.09 -7.52
CA MET A 218 12.32 -8.93 -8.87
C MET A 218 11.22 -7.86 -8.93
N PHE A 219 10.32 -7.83 -7.93
CA PHE A 219 9.30 -6.79 -7.79
C PHE A 219 9.94 -5.39 -7.74
N ARG A 220 11.00 -5.21 -6.94
CA ARG A 220 11.76 -3.95 -6.86
C ARG A 220 12.25 -3.50 -8.23
N THR A 221 12.87 -4.40 -8.97
CA THR A 221 13.39 -4.11 -10.32
C THR A 221 12.26 -3.66 -11.26
N PHE A 222 11.11 -4.33 -11.22
CA PHE A 222 9.98 -3.96 -12.06
C PHE A 222 9.37 -2.63 -11.67
N VAL A 223 9.17 -2.36 -10.38
CA VAL A 223 8.65 -1.07 -9.92
C VAL A 223 9.61 0.07 -10.25
N ALA A 224 10.92 -0.13 -10.09
CA ALA A 224 11.92 0.89 -10.40
C ALA A 224 11.89 1.33 -11.87
N ARG A 225 11.57 0.42 -12.80
CA ARG A 225 11.42 0.72 -14.25
C ARG A 225 10.01 1.19 -14.60
N ALA A 226 8.99 0.57 -14.03
CA ALA A 226 7.59 0.87 -14.33
C ALA A 226 7.13 2.21 -13.78
N LEU A 227 7.67 2.66 -12.63
CA LEU A 227 7.24 3.90 -11.99
C LEU A 227 7.56 5.13 -12.86
N PRO A 228 8.80 5.40 -13.31
CA PRO A 228 9.10 6.54 -14.17
C PRO A 228 8.23 6.57 -15.44
N GLN A 229 8.07 5.43 -16.11
CA GLN A 229 7.20 5.30 -17.28
C GLN A 229 5.74 5.65 -16.95
N THR A 230 5.23 5.17 -15.82
CA THR A 230 3.86 5.48 -15.36
C THR A 230 3.66 6.97 -15.15
N LEU A 231 4.66 7.66 -14.60
CA LEU A 231 4.59 9.10 -14.37
C LEU A 231 4.65 9.89 -15.68
N GLN A 232 5.54 9.49 -16.58
CA GLN A 232 5.64 10.08 -17.92
C GLN A 232 4.33 9.91 -18.71
N GLU A 233 3.77 8.70 -18.78
CA GLU A 233 2.49 8.41 -19.42
C GLU A 233 1.30 9.14 -18.77
N ALA A 234 1.44 9.61 -17.53
CA ALA A 234 0.40 10.36 -16.82
C ALA A 234 0.60 11.88 -16.87
N GLY A 235 1.73 12.37 -17.38
CA GLY A 235 2.06 13.80 -17.32
C GLY A 235 2.20 14.33 -15.89
N VAL A 236 2.58 13.48 -14.94
CA VAL A 236 2.70 13.86 -13.51
C VAL A 236 4.17 13.85 -13.11
N SER A 237 4.61 14.88 -12.37
CA SER A 237 6.01 14.94 -11.92
C SER A 237 6.27 13.99 -10.74
N ARG A 238 7.52 13.52 -10.61
CA ARG A 238 7.93 12.72 -9.45
C ARG A 238 7.72 13.45 -8.12
N GLY A 239 7.93 14.77 -8.10
CA GLY A 239 7.73 15.61 -6.92
C GLY A 239 6.26 15.67 -6.48
N GLN A 240 5.30 15.76 -7.42
CA GLN A 240 3.88 15.73 -7.09
C GLN A 240 3.45 14.39 -6.44
N VAL A 241 3.98 13.28 -6.96
CA VAL A 241 3.74 11.94 -6.40
C VAL A 241 4.33 11.84 -5.01
N ALA A 242 5.58 12.27 -4.83
CA ALA A 242 6.26 12.28 -3.55
C ALA A 242 5.48 13.11 -2.53
N LEU A 243 5.14 14.35 -2.85
CA LEU A 243 4.41 15.25 -1.95
C LEU A 243 3.10 14.62 -1.45
N ARG A 244 2.26 14.11 -2.37
CA ARG A 244 0.99 13.46 -2.00
C ARG A 244 1.21 12.20 -1.18
N GLY A 245 2.20 11.41 -1.56
CA GLY A 245 2.56 10.17 -0.90
C GLY A 245 3.04 10.35 0.53
N TYR A 246 4.01 11.25 0.72
CA TYR A 246 4.56 11.58 2.04
C TYR A 246 3.51 12.30 2.89
N LEU A 247 2.74 13.24 2.34
CA LEU A 247 1.63 13.87 3.09
C LEU A 247 0.66 12.82 3.63
N TRP A 248 0.22 11.89 2.78
CA TRP A 248 -0.65 10.80 3.22
C TRP A 248 0.01 9.92 4.28
N HIS A 249 1.31 9.62 4.13
CA HIS A 249 2.05 8.82 5.09
C HIS A 249 2.16 9.49 6.46
N PHE A 250 2.48 10.79 6.50
CA PHE A 250 2.52 11.57 7.73
C PHE A 250 1.15 11.72 8.38
N VAL A 251 0.07 11.82 7.60
CA VAL A 251 -1.31 11.78 8.14
C VAL A 251 -1.57 10.45 8.83
N ILE A 252 -1.26 9.31 8.20
CA ILE A 252 -1.38 7.99 8.85
C ILE A 252 -0.54 7.92 10.13
N GLY A 253 0.70 8.37 10.06
CA GLY A 253 1.59 8.51 11.21
C GLY A 253 1.00 9.26 12.39
N SER A 254 0.44 10.43 12.08
CA SER A 254 -0.28 11.28 13.03
C SER A 254 -1.43 10.53 13.68
N THR A 255 -2.21 9.76 12.92
CA THR A 255 -3.31 8.96 13.49
C THR A 255 -2.82 7.95 14.53
N PHE A 256 -1.64 7.34 14.35
CA PHE A 256 -1.08 6.41 15.34
C PHE A 256 -0.63 7.13 16.63
N GLY A 257 -0.01 8.31 16.52
CA GLY A 257 0.40 9.08 17.70
C GLY A 257 -0.80 9.66 18.47
N ILE A 258 -1.82 10.16 17.76
CA ILE A 258 -3.08 10.62 18.37
C ILE A 258 -3.81 9.44 19.02
N SER A 259 -3.92 8.29 18.35
CA SER A 259 -4.55 7.11 18.94
C SER A 259 -3.84 6.67 20.22
N PHE A 260 -2.50 6.69 20.24
CA PHE A 260 -1.73 6.35 21.44
C PHE A 260 -2.08 7.26 22.62
N THR A 261 -2.05 8.58 22.42
CA THR A 261 -2.33 9.55 23.50
C THR A 261 -3.80 9.56 23.92
N LEU A 262 -4.74 9.34 23.01
CA LEU A 262 -6.16 9.18 23.35
C LEU A 262 -6.43 7.91 24.16
N LEU A 263 -5.70 6.82 23.90
CA LEU A 263 -5.85 5.56 24.62
C LEU A 263 -5.13 5.59 25.98
N PHE A 264 -3.89 6.05 26.02
CA PHE A 264 -2.99 5.86 27.16
C PHE A 264 -2.59 7.16 27.88
N GLY A 265 -2.95 8.33 27.37
CA GLY A 265 -2.59 9.61 27.97
C GLY A 265 -1.09 9.85 27.90
N SER A 266 -0.45 10.02 29.06
CA SER A 266 1.01 10.05 29.18
C SER A 266 1.65 8.68 28.98
N GLY A 267 0.93 7.60 29.27
CA GLY A 267 1.38 6.23 29.13
C GLY A 267 2.67 5.92 29.90
N SER A 268 3.43 4.97 29.38
CA SER A 268 4.73 4.55 29.87
C SER A 268 5.63 4.14 28.69
N TRP A 269 6.95 4.07 28.87
CA TRP A 269 7.84 3.53 27.83
C TRP A 269 7.46 2.11 27.40
N PRO A 270 7.16 1.16 28.31
CA PRO A 270 6.64 -0.15 27.93
C PRO A 270 5.39 -0.09 27.06
N LEU A 271 4.43 0.79 27.37
CA LEU A 271 3.23 0.96 26.54
C LEU A 271 3.55 1.54 25.16
N ALA A 272 4.48 2.50 25.07
CA ALA A 272 4.90 3.06 23.78
C ALA A 272 5.54 1.99 22.89
N PHE A 273 6.41 1.14 23.44
CA PHE A 273 7.00 0.03 22.69
C PHE A 273 5.96 -1.04 22.34
N ALA A 274 5.08 -1.40 23.27
CA ALA A 274 3.97 -2.31 23.01
C ALA A 274 3.06 -1.80 21.87
N TRP A 275 2.82 -0.49 21.82
CA TRP A 275 2.11 0.16 20.73
C TRP A 275 2.84 0.03 19.39
N GLY A 276 4.16 0.28 19.36
CA GLY A 276 4.98 0.05 18.16
C GLY A 276 4.93 -1.40 17.67
N ILE A 277 5.01 -2.37 18.59
CA ILE A 277 4.88 -3.80 18.30
C ILE A 277 3.49 -4.12 17.75
N PHE A 278 2.44 -3.57 18.36
CA PHE A 278 1.06 -3.76 17.90
C PHE A 278 0.86 -3.25 16.47
N VAL A 279 1.30 -2.02 16.16
CA VAL A 279 1.17 -1.44 14.81
C VAL A 279 1.96 -2.27 13.80
N TRP A 280 3.18 -2.72 14.16
CA TRP A 280 3.97 -3.62 13.32
C TRP A 280 3.22 -4.94 13.02
N ALA A 281 2.68 -5.59 14.05
CA ALA A 281 1.98 -6.86 13.92
C ALA A 281 0.72 -6.71 13.03
N ALA A 282 -0.07 -5.66 13.26
CA ALA A 282 -1.22 -5.33 12.42
C ALA A 282 -0.81 -5.11 10.95
N MET A 283 0.32 -4.43 10.71
CA MET A 283 0.84 -4.24 9.36
C MET A 283 1.31 -5.57 8.72
N MET A 284 1.93 -6.48 9.48
CA MET A 284 2.32 -7.81 8.97
C MET A 284 1.12 -8.64 8.54
N VAL A 285 -0.02 -8.49 9.22
CA VAL A 285 -1.29 -9.13 8.83
C VAL A 285 -1.89 -8.48 7.59
N ALA A 286 -1.83 -7.15 7.49
CA ALA A 286 -2.44 -6.40 6.39
C ALA A 286 -1.62 -6.46 5.07
N MET A 287 -0.31 -6.60 5.11
CA MET A 287 0.52 -6.54 3.90
C MET A 287 0.28 -7.65 2.87
N PRO A 288 0.15 -8.95 3.23
CA PRO A 288 -0.11 -10.01 2.26
C PRO A 288 -1.34 -9.76 1.37
N PRO A 289 -2.52 -9.36 1.89
CA PRO A 289 -3.66 -9.02 1.04
C PRO A 289 -3.50 -7.69 0.28
N MET A 290 -2.70 -6.75 0.78
CA MET A 290 -2.43 -5.46 0.10
C MET A 290 -1.39 -5.57 -1.03
N MET A 291 -0.51 -6.56 -1.00
CA MET A 291 0.54 -6.78 -2.01
C MET A 291 0.63 -8.26 -2.39
N PRO A 292 -0.44 -8.84 -2.96
CA PRO A 292 -0.59 -10.27 -3.17
C PRO A 292 0.40 -10.84 -4.19
N MET A 293 1.04 -9.99 -5.00
CA MET A 293 2.01 -10.38 -6.02
C MET A 293 3.41 -10.66 -5.47
N ILE A 294 3.71 -10.27 -4.23
CA ILE A 294 5.06 -10.38 -3.66
C ILE A 294 5.21 -11.67 -2.88
N ARG A 295 6.31 -12.37 -3.15
CA ARG A 295 6.84 -13.42 -2.27
C ARG A 295 7.88 -12.79 -1.35
N TRP A 296 7.50 -12.65 -0.09
CA TRP A 296 8.32 -12.03 0.96
C TRP A 296 9.44 -12.99 1.41
N PRO A 297 10.68 -12.51 1.57
CA PRO A 297 11.70 -13.31 2.22
C PRO A 297 11.39 -13.48 3.72
N ARG A 298 11.85 -14.59 4.32
CA ARG A 298 11.58 -14.89 5.74
C ARG A 298 12.08 -13.81 6.72
N TRP A 299 13.15 -13.12 6.37
CA TRP A 299 13.73 -12.04 7.17
C TRP A 299 12.99 -10.70 7.00
N PHE A 300 12.06 -10.58 6.05
CA PHE A 300 11.36 -9.34 5.76
C PHE A 300 10.75 -8.66 7.00
N PRO A 301 10.14 -9.35 7.98
CA PRO A 301 9.52 -8.68 9.13
C PRO A 301 10.47 -7.92 10.05
N ILE A 302 11.78 -8.19 10.01
CA ILE A 302 12.78 -7.62 10.93
C ILE A 302 12.95 -6.11 10.71
N VAL A 303 13.15 -5.66 9.48
CA VAL A 303 13.38 -4.23 9.20
C VAL A 303 12.11 -3.38 9.45
N PRO A 304 10.90 -3.79 9.03
CA PRO A 304 9.65 -3.21 9.47
C PRO A 304 9.52 -3.14 10.99
N PHE A 305 9.91 -4.19 11.73
CA PHE A 305 9.86 -4.18 13.20
C PHE A 305 10.71 -3.04 13.76
N ILE A 306 11.99 -2.95 13.34
CA ILE A 306 12.90 -1.88 13.76
C ILE A 306 12.32 -0.50 13.42
N ALA A 307 11.72 -0.34 12.24
CA ALA A 307 11.12 0.93 11.82
C ALA A 307 9.93 1.34 12.73
N HIS A 308 9.12 0.39 13.20
CA HIS A 308 8.00 0.67 14.11
C HIS A 308 8.46 0.91 15.55
N ILE A 309 9.56 0.27 15.98
CA ILE A 309 10.20 0.62 17.26
C ILE A 309 10.78 2.04 17.19
N ALA A 310 11.42 2.42 16.08
CA ALA A 310 11.89 3.79 15.88
C ALA A 310 10.72 4.81 15.90
N MET A 311 9.57 4.45 15.32
CA MET A 311 8.35 5.26 15.39
C MET A 311 7.83 5.45 16.82
N ALA A 312 7.89 4.41 17.65
CA ALA A 312 7.41 4.44 19.02
C ALA A 312 8.20 5.41 19.90
N VAL A 313 9.48 5.67 19.60
CA VAL A 313 10.35 6.51 20.43
C VAL A 313 9.84 7.96 20.51
N PRO A 314 9.62 8.69 19.40
CA PRO A 314 9.03 10.04 19.48
C PRO A 314 7.62 10.05 20.06
N ILE A 315 6.78 9.08 19.72
CA ILE A 315 5.40 8.99 20.27
C ILE A 315 5.46 8.89 21.81
N GLY A 316 6.26 7.98 22.34
CA GLY A 316 6.43 7.79 23.79
C GLY A 316 7.03 9.02 24.46
N TYR A 317 8.07 9.63 23.86
CA TYR A 317 8.71 10.84 24.41
C TYR A 317 7.71 11.99 24.59
N PHE A 318 6.94 12.32 23.54
CA PHE A 318 6.01 13.45 23.62
C PHE A 318 4.82 13.16 24.53
N ALA A 319 4.30 11.93 24.53
CA ALA A 319 3.23 11.55 25.44
C ALA A 319 3.67 11.66 26.91
N LEU A 320 4.80 11.04 27.28
CA LEU A 320 5.33 11.04 28.64
C LEU A 320 5.64 12.44 29.15
N ARG A 321 6.20 13.31 28.29
CA ARG A 321 6.66 14.63 28.72
C ARG A 321 5.56 15.68 28.78
N PHE A 322 4.56 15.60 27.89
CA PHE A 322 3.63 16.71 27.69
C PHE A 322 2.15 16.35 27.82
N ALA A 323 1.78 15.06 27.80
CA ALA A 323 0.38 14.65 27.95
C ALA A 323 -0.05 14.40 29.41
N GLY A 324 0.86 14.52 30.39
CA GLY A 324 0.60 14.21 31.80
C GLY A 324 -0.58 14.95 32.42
N LEU A 325 -0.71 16.26 32.16
CA LEU A 325 -1.82 17.08 32.67
C LEU A 325 -3.19 16.67 32.08
N ALA A 326 -3.19 15.98 30.93
CA ALA A 326 -4.40 15.54 30.25
C ALA A 326 -4.65 14.03 30.38
N ALA A 327 -3.83 13.30 31.14
CA ALA A 327 -3.88 11.84 31.22
C ALA A 327 -5.26 11.31 31.66
N GLY A 328 -5.95 12.01 32.57
CA GLY A 328 -7.32 11.66 33.02
C GLY A 328 -8.41 11.78 31.95
N SER A 329 -8.09 12.33 30.77
CA SER A 329 -8.99 12.38 29.60
C SER A 329 -8.64 11.36 28.51
N SER A 330 -7.70 10.46 28.79
CA SER A 330 -7.45 9.27 27.98
C SER A 330 -8.34 8.10 28.42
N LEU A 331 -8.46 7.06 27.59
CA LEU A 331 -9.25 5.87 27.92
C LEU A 331 -8.79 5.22 29.22
N VAL A 332 -7.49 4.93 29.35
CA VAL A 332 -6.90 4.30 30.53
C VAL A 332 -7.00 5.21 31.76
N GLY A 333 -6.68 6.50 31.61
CA GLY A 333 -6.77 7.45 32.72
C GLY A 333 -8.19 7.69 33.22
N ALA A 334 -9.21 7.60 32.34
CA ALA A 334 -10.61 7.69 32.75
C ALA A 334 -11.08 6.47 33.56
N TRP A 335 -10.37 5.34 33.45
CA TRP A 335 -10.64 4.11 34.20
C TRP A 335 -9.78 4.01 35.47
N GLY A 336 -8.88 4.97 35.71
CA GLY A 336 -7.98 4.98 36.86
C GLY A 336 -6.91 3.88 36.82
N LEU A 337 -6.55 3.42 35.62
CA LEU A 337 -5.59 2.34 35.38
C LEU A 337 -4.16 2.84 35.12
#